data_AF-A0A957KW21-F1
#
_entry.id   AF-A0A957KW21-F1
#
_cell.length_a   1.000
_cell.length_b   1.000
_cell.length_c   1.000
_cell.angle_alpha   90.00
_cell.angle_beta   90.00
_cell.angle_gamma   90.00
#
_symmetry.space_group_name_H-M   'P 1'
#
loop_
_entity.id
_entity.type
_entity.pdbx_description
1 polymer ?
#
loop_
_entity_poly.entity_id
_entity_poly.type
_entity_poly.pdbx_seq_one_letter_code
_entity_poly.pdbx_strand_id
1 'polypeptide(L)'
;MTESTYPMLAVADALAIVLRETIALPASHIPLGSARGRVLAEDVTAPDPLPPFPASVKDGYAVVAADGPGIYPVIGEVTAGRMADFAVAPGSVAYITTGAPLPRGA
;
A
#
# COMPACT_ATOMS: atom_id res chain seq x y z
N MET A 1 -42.76 20.23 46.25
CA MET A 1 -41.71 20.17 45.20
C MET A 1 -41.16 18.77 45.24
N THR A 2 -41.31 18.01 44.16
CA THR A 2 -40.73 16.66 44.07
C THR A 2 -39.24 16.81 43.76
N GLU A 3 -38.40 16.52 44.76
CA GLU A 3 -36.95 16.41 44.55
C GLU A 3 -36.60 15.05 43.96
N SER A 4 -35.54 15.02 43.15
CA SER A 4 -34.98 13.79 42.58
C SER A 4 -34.41 12.92 43.70
N THR A 5 -34.71 11.62 43.69
CA THR A 5 -34.10 10.63 44.59
C THR A 5 -32.63 10.34 44.26
N TYR A 6 -32.13 10.82 43.11
CA TYR A 6 -30.73 10.69 42.69
C TYR A 6 -29.96 11.99 42.99
N PRO A 7 -28.76 11.91 43.58
CA PRO A 7 -27.92 13.07 43.85
C PRO A 7 -27.41 13.71 42.56
N MET A 8 -27.23 15.03 42.58
CA MET A 8 -26.57 15.75 41.49
C MET A 8 -25.09 15.38 41.45
N LEU A 9 -24.59 15.02 40.27
CA LEU A 9 -23.19 14.69 40.04
C LEU A 9 -22.47 15.85 39.37
N ALA A 10 -21.17 16.01 39.66
CA ALA A 10 -20.32 16.85 38.83
C ALA A 10 -20.19 16.24 37.43
N VAL A 11 -20.02 17.09 36.41
CA VAL A 11 -19.94 16.65 35.01
C VAL A 11 -18.81 15.63 34.78
N ALA A 12 -17.67 15.82 35.46
CA ALA A 12 -16.53 14.90 35.37
C ALA A 12 -16.88 13.50 35.91
N ASP A 13 -17.60 13.43 37.03
CA ASP A 13 -18.02 12.16 37.63
C ASP A 13 -19.05 11.45 36.73
N ALA A 14 -19.99 12.20 36.16
CA ALA A 14 -20.97 11.67 35.22
C ALA A 14 -20.30 11.08 33.97
N LEU A 15 -19.33 11.79 33.39
CA LEU A 15 -18.58 11.31 32.23
C LEU A 15 -17.76 10.05 32.58
N ALA A 16 -17.10 10.04 33.74
CA ALA A 16 -16.32 8.89 34.20
C ALA A 16 -17.20 7.65 34.38
N ILE A 17 -18.42 7.82 34.90
CA ILE A 17 -19.40 6.73 34.98
C ILE A 17 -19.74 6.23 33.58
N VAL A 18 -20.12 7.10 32.64
CA VAL A 18 -20.48 6.69 31.28
C VAL A 18 -19.36 5.92 30.61
N LEU A 19 -18.12 6.40 30.66
CA LEU A 19 -16.99 5.75 30.02
C LEU A 19 -16.63 4.41 30.68
N ARG A 20 -16.81 4.28 32.00
CA ARG A 20 -16.53 3.05 32.73
C ARG A 20 -17.59 1.97 32.49
N GLU A 21 -18.87 2.35 32.48
CA GLU A 21 -19.97 1.40 32.31
C GLU A 21 -20.22 1.04 30.82
N THR A 22 -19.67 1.81 29.88
CA THR A 22 -19.75 1.49 28.45
C THR A 22 -18.72 0.43 28.07
N ILE A 23 -19.19 -0.71 27.59
CA ILE A 23 -18.32 -1.82 27.16
C ILE A 23 -18.07 -1.71 25.65
N ALA A 24 -16.80 -1.85 25.24
CA ALA A 24 -16.46 -1.95 23.83
C ALA A 24 -17.12 -3.18 23.19
N LEU A 25 -17.70 -2.99 22.01
CA LEU A 25 -18.32 -4.09 21.28
C LEU A 25 -17.25 -5.10 20.81
N PRO A 26 -17.59 -6.40 20.72
CA PRO A 26 -16.68 -7.39 20.15
C PRO A 26 -16.28 -7.04 18.72
N ALA A 27 -15.05 -7.39 18.35
CA ALA A 27 -14.58 -7.27 16.97
C ALA A 27 -15.41 -8.18 16.04
N SER A 28 -15.56 -7.75 14.79
CA SER A 28 -16.20 -8.56 13.75
C SER A 28 -15.53 -8.31 12.40
N HIS A 29 -15.50 -9.35 11.57
CA HIS A 29 -15.08 -9.23 10.18
C HIS A 29 -16.22 -8.66 9.35
N ILE A 30 -15.88 -7.66 8.53
CA ILE A 30 -16.83 -6.96 7.67
C ILE A 30 -16.22 -6.80 6.27
N PRO A 31 -17.05 -6.63 5.22
CA PRO A 31 -16.56 -6.28 3.90
C PRO A 31 -15.81 -4.94 3.91
N LEU A 32 -14.73 -4.82 3.12
CA LEU A 32 -13.91 -3.61 3.04
C LEU A 32 -14.73 -2.35 2.70
N GLY A 33 -15.71 -2.47 1.79
CA GLY A 33 -16.60 -1.36 1.42
C GLY A 33 -17.44 -0.82 2.57
N SER A 34 -17.59 -1.58 3.67
CA SER A 34 -18.33 -1.19 4.87
C SER A 34 -17.42 -0.80 6.04
N ALA A 35 -16.10 -0.80 5.85
CA ALA A 35 -15.12 -0.53 6.91
C ALA A 35 -14.98 0.97 7.25
N ARG A 36 -15.45 1.87 6.39
CA ARG A 36 -15.35 3.32 6.63
C ARG A 36 -16.02 3.71 7.95
N GLY A 37 -15.28 4.42 8.81
CA GLY A 37 -15.76 4.87 10.13
C GLY A 37 -15.67 3.82 11.23
N ARG A 38 -15.09 2.65 10.96
CA ARG A 38 -14.76 1.64 11.98
C ARG A 38 -13.35 1.87 12.54
N VAL A 39 -13.11 1.28 13.71
CA VAL A 39 -11.79 1.22 14.34
C VAL A 39 -11.21 -0.18 14.08
N LEU A 40 -9.94 -0.26 13.68
CA LEU A 40 -9.26 -1.54 13.53
C LEU A 40 -9.17 -2.26 14.87
N ALA A 41 -9.49 -3.55 14.87
CA ALA A 41 -9.40 -4.38 16.07
C ALA A 41 -8.01 -5.02 16.26
N GLU A 42 -7.17 -4.99 15.22
CA GLU A 42 -5.83 -5.58 15.18
C GLU A 42 -4.94 -4.80 14.20
N ASP A 43 -3.62 -5.00 14.33
CA ASP A 43 -2.64 -4.45 13.41
C ASP A 43 -2.76 -5.08 12.02
N VAL A 44 -2.46 -4.30 10.97
CA VAL A 44 -2.46 -4.76 9.58
C VAL A 44 -1.06 -4.63 9.00
N THR A 45 -0.48 -5.76 8.58
CA THR A 45 0.87 -5.82 7.98
C THR A 45 0.79 -6.20 6.51
N ALA A 46 1.64 -5.61 5.68
CA ALA A 46 1.74 -6.01 4.27
C ALA A 46 2.38 -7.41 4.15
N PRO A 47 1.75 -8.36 3.44
CA PRO A 47 2.33 -9.68 3.22
C PRO A 47 3.45 -9.66 2.16
N ASP A 48 3.41 -8.68 1.25
CA ASP A 48 4.29 -8.59 0.09
C ASP A 48 4.81 -7.15 -0.10
N PRO A 49 6.00 -6.97 -0.70
CA PRO A 49 6.46 -5.65 -1.12
C PRO A 49 5.62 -5.07 -2.27
N LEU A 50 5.55 -3.74 -2.34
CA LEU A 50 4.90 -3.02 -3.43
C LEU A 50 5.83 -1.93 -3.97
N PRO A 51 6.31 -2.04 -5.24
CA PRO A 51 6.07 -3.14 -6.18
C PRO A 51 6.78 -4.44 -5.77
N PRO A 52 6.27 -5.62 -6.20
CA PRO A 52 6.90 -6.91 -5.87
C PRO A 52 8.16 -7.21 -6.70
N PHE A 53 8.52 -6.33 -7.62
CA PHE A 53 9.69 -6.38 -8.48
C PHE A 53 10.20 -4.95 -8.75
N PRO A 54 11.46 -4.77 -9.18
CA PRO A 54 11.93 -3.47 -9.66
C PRO A 54 11.06 -3.05 -10.86
N ALA A 55 10.29 -1.98 -10.71
CA ALA A 55 9.36 -1.50 -11.73
C ALA A 55 9.86 -0.21 -12.36
N SER A 56 9.67 -0.06 -13.67
CA SER A 56 9.98 1.21 -14.33
C SER A 56 9.01 2.30 -13.85
N VAL A 57 9.56 3.47 -13.52
CA VAL A 57 8.78 4.67 -13.18
C VAL A 57 8.39 5.47 -14.43
N LYS A 58 8.92 5.08 -15.60
CA LYS A 58 8.77 5.82 -16.85
C LYS A 58 8.52 4.89 -18.03
N ASP A 59 7.94 5.45 -19.07
CA ASP A 59 8.05 4.89 -20.41
C ASP A 59 9.41 5.30 -20.97
N GLY A 60 10.16 4.34 -21.52
CA GLY A 60 11.52 4.59 -22.00
C GLY A 60 12.25 3.31 -22.35
N TYR A 61 13.54 3.25 -22.01
CA TYR A 61 14.39 2.11 -22.27
C TYR A 61 15.08 1.64 -21.00
N ALA A 62 15.09 0.33 -20.79
CA ALA A 62 15.95 -0.34 -19.83
C ALA A 62 17.35 -0.41 -20.45
N VAL A 63 18.33 0.20 -19.78
CA VAL A 63 19.69 0.44 -20.29
C VAL A 63 20.72 -0.03 -19.28
N VAL A 64 21.89 -0.45 -19.73
CA VAL A 64 23.04 -0.61 -18.83
C VAL A 64 23.66 0.77 -18.60
N ALA A 65 23.55 1.32 -17.38
CA ALA A 65 24.00 2.69 -17.10
C ALA A 65 25.47 2.96 -17.46
N ALA A 66 26.33 1.93 -17.37
CA ALA A 66 27.75 2.02 -17.69
C ALA A 66 28.06 2.21 -19.19
N ASP A 67 27.12 1.90 -20.10
CA ASP A 67 27.33 2.06 -21.55
C ASP A 67 27.35 3.53 -21.99
N GLY A 68 26.71 4.41 -21.22
CA GLY A 68 26.62 5.84 -21.52
C GLY A 68 25.72 6.19 -22.71
N PRO A 69 25.87 7.40 -23.29
CA PRO A 69 25.12 7.80 -24.48
C PRO A 69 25.64 7.11 -25.75
N GLY A 70 24.72 6.64 -26.60
CA GLY A 70 25.08 5.95 -27.84
C GLY A 70 23.87 5.50 -28.66
N ILE A 71 24.15 4.78 -29.75
CA ILE A 71 23.13 4.10 -30.56
C ILE A 71 23.19 2.62 -30.20
N TYR A 72 22.06 2.08 -29.73
CA TYR A 72 21.95 0.71 -29.27
C TYR A 72 20.82 -0.03 -29.99
N PRO A 73 20.97 -1.33 -30.29
CA PRO A 73 19.88 -2.17 -30.74
C PRO A 73 18.83 -2.35 -29.63
N VAL A 74 17.55 -2.19 -29.99
CA VAL A 74 16.42 -2.53 -29.12
C VAL A 74 16.13 -4.02 -29.28
N ILE A 75 16.37 -4.80 -28.22
CA ILE A 75 16.30 -6.27 -28.28
C ILE A 75 14.94 -6.84 -27.90
N GLY A 76 14.04 -6.00 -27.38
CA GLY A 76 12.70 -6.43 -26.98
C GLY A 76 11.92 -5.31 -26.29
N GLU A 77 10.70 -5.67 -25.89
CA GLU A 77 9.76 -4.80 -25.20
C GLU A 77 9.24 -5.48 -23.92
N VAL A 78 9.15 -4.73 -22.83
CA VAL A 78 8.61 -5.16 -21.55
C VAL A 78 7.48 -4.22 -21.12
N THR A 79 6.27 -4.76 -21.07
CA THR A 79 5.04 -4.04 -20.69
C THR A 79 4.53 -4.52 -19.33
N ALA A 80 3.67 -3.70 -18.70
CA ALA A 80 3.06 -4.04 -17.42
C ALA A 80 2.35 -5.41 -17.47
N GLY A 81 2.63 -6.25 -16.47
CA GLY A 81 2.06 -7.59 -16.36
C GLY A 81 2.83 -8.71 -17.06
N ARG A 82 3.93 -8.42 -17.77
CA ARG A 82 4.78 -9.43 -18.42
C ARG A 82 6.23 -9.34 -17.94
N MET A 83 6.78 -10.48 -17.51
CA MET A 83 8.21 -10.62 -17.24
C MET A 83 8.98 -10.81 -18.55
N ALA A 84 10.14 -10.17 -18.68
CA ALA A 84 11.06 -10.43 -19.78
C ALA A 84 11.63 -11.86 -19.70
N ASP A 85 11.69 -12.54 -20.85
CA ASP A 85 12.38 -13.82 -21.06
C ASP A 85 13.83 -13.64 -21.57
N PHE A 86 14.27 -12.38 -21.69
CA PHE A 86 15.60 -11.97 -22.09
C PHE A 86 16.27 -11.10 -21.00
N ALA A 87 17.59 -10.92 -21.12
CA ALA A 87 18.38 -10.01 -20.32
C ALA A 87 18.98 -8.92 -21.20
N VAL A 88 19.07 -7.70 -20.67
CA VAL A 88 19.79 -6.60 -21.32
C VAL A 88 21.27 -6.76 -21.02
N ALA A 89 22.07 -6.88 -22.07
CA ALA A 89 23.53 -6.96 -21.99
C ALA A 89 24.16 -5.61 -22.38
N PRO A 90 25.40 -5.31 -21.96
CA PRO A 90 26.12 -4.13 -22.41
C PRO A 90 26.12 -4.02 -23.94
N GLY A 91 25.82 -2.83 -24.45
CA GLY A 91 25.64 -2.55 -25.87
C GLY A 91 24.24 -2.85 -26.42
N SER A 92 23.23 -3.07 -25.57
CA SER A 92 21.83 -3.29 -25.98
C SER A 92 20.85 -2.62 -25.02
N VAL A 93 19.61 -2.41 -25.47
CA VAL A 93 18.54 -1.83 -24.65
C VAL A 93 17.21 -2.54 -24.89
N ALA A 94 16.26 -2.42 -23.97
CA ALA A 94 14.89 -2.91 -24.16
C ALA A 94 13.89 -1.78 -23.94
N TYR A 95 12.88 -1.67 -24.79
CA TYR A 95 11.78 -0.73 -24.56
C TYR A 95 10.98 -1.19 -23.33
N ILE A 96 10.63 -0.25 -22.45
CA ILE A 96 9.94 -0.55 -21.19
C ILE A 96 8.89 0.52 -20.88
N THR A 97 7.71 0.10 -20.42
CA THR A 97 6.63 1.01 -20.01
C THR A 97 6.59 1.19 -18.49
N THR A 98 5.91 2.23 -18.04
CA THR A 98 5.65 2.54 -16.63
C THR A 98 4.96 1.35 -15.95
N GLY A 99 5.45 0.96 -14.77
CA GLY A 99 4.97 -0.18 -13.99
C GLY A 99 5.43 -1.54 -14.50
N ALA A 100 6.13 -1.62 -15.63
CA ALA A 100 6.65 -2.88 -16.13
C ALA A 100 7.87 -3.37 -15.31
N PRO A 101 8.05 -4.70 -15.16
CA PRO A 101 9.22 -5.25 -14.49
C PRO A 101 10.51 -4.93 -15.24
N LEU A 102 11.56 -4.54 -14.51
CA LEU A 102 12.87 -4.29 -15.12
C LEU A 102 13.48 -5.64 -15.59
N PRO A 103 13.90 -5.75 -16.86
CA PRO A 103 14.60 -6.94 -17.33
C PRO A 103 15.95 -7.07 -16.63
N ARG A 104 16.44 -8.30 -16.47
CA ARG A 104 17.75 -8.55 -15.84
C ARG A 104 18.87 -7.85 -16.63
N GLY A 105 19.82 -7.26 -15.92
CA GLY A 105 21.05 -6.69 -16.49
C GLY A 105 20.96 -5.20 -16.85
N ALA A 106 19.76 -4.64 -16.95
CA ALA A 106 19.54 -3.20 -17.02
C ALA A 106 19.65 -2.54 -15.63
#